data_AF-A0A7K4E7P0-F1
#
_entry.id   AF-A0A7K4E7P0-F1
#
_cell.length_a   1.000
_cell.length_b   1.000
_cell.length_c   1.000
_cell.angle_alpha   90.00
_cell.angle_beta   90.00
_cell.angle_gamma   90.00
#
_symmetry.space_group_name_H-M   'P 1'
#
loop_
_entity.id
_entity.type
_entity.pdbx_description
1 polymer ?
#
loop_
_entity_poly.entity_id
_entity_poly.type
_entity_poly.pdbx_seq_one_letter_code
_entity_poly.pdbx_strand_id
1 'polypeptide(L)'
;YITAIAANSLDTLASANLAAGGGLTTAGDFTIGSLTGAGQLNLSNAGRLSVAGNNLDSLFAGSLAGNGGLDKFGAGVLELSGTSTNSASTT
;
A
#
# COMPACT_ATOMS: atom_id res chain seq x y z
N TYR A 1 -11.75 -3.80 15.37
CA TYR A 1 -10.35 -3.43 15.11
C TYR A 1 -9.76 -4.54 14.26
N ILE A 2 -9.53 -4.32 12.97
CA ILE A 2 -8.88 -5.34 12.13
C ILE A 2 -7.38 -5.12 12.26
N THR A 3 -6.76 -6.00 13.03
CA THR A 3 -5.31 -6.16 13.07
C THR A 3 -4.90 -6.82 11.76
N ALA A 4 -4.02 -6.18 10.99
CA ALA A 4 -3.36 -6.86 9.88
C ALA A 4 -2.64 -8.10 10.46
N ILE A 5 -3.00 -9.28 9.96
CA ILE A 5 -2.44 -10.56 10.39
C ILE A 5 -0.95 -10.54 10.03
N ALA A 6 -0.10 -10.68 11.04
CA ALA A 6 1.28 -11.11 10.87
C ALA A 6 1.26 -12.49 10.21
N ALA A 7 1.49 -12.57 8.90
CA ALA A 7 1.92 -13.79 8.27
C ALA A 7 3.42 -13.95 8.52
N ASN A 8 3.81 -15.08 9.10
CA ASN A 8 5.20 -15.44 9.43
C ASN A 8 6.08 -15.73 8.18
N SER A 9 5.84 -15.06 7.04
CA SER A 9 6.70 -15.02 5.84
C SER A 9 6.34 -13.81 4.94
N LEU A 10 6.36 -12.60 5.52
CA LEU A 10 5.62 -11.41 5.04
C LEU A 10 6.26 -10.63 3.85
N ASP A 11 6.87 -11.28 2.86
CA ASP A 11 7.44 -10.55 1.70
C ASP A 11 6.36 -10.12 0.68
N THR A 12 5.22 -10.83 0.62
CA THR A 12 4.16 -10.59 -0.38
C THR A 12 2.75 -10.87 0.17
N LEU A 13 1.86 -9.89 0.06
CA LEU A 13 0.43 -10.01 0.37
C LEU A 13 -0.37 -10.04 -0.95
N ALA A 14 -1.26 -11.01 -1.17
CA ALA A 14 -2.00 -11.10 -2.45
C ALA A 14 -2.97 -9.91 -2.67
N SER A 15 -3.55 -9.38 -1.59
CA SER A 15 -4.38 -8.16 -1.62
C SER A 15 -4.50 -7.56 -0.23
N ALA A 16 -4.55 -6.24 -0.15
CA ALA A 16 -4.84 -5.48 1.06
C ALA A 16 -6.06 -4.58 0.84
N ASN A 17 -7.02 -4.64 1.77
CA ASN A 17 -8.16 -3.73 1.81
C ASN A 17 -8.09 -2.91 3.11
N LEU A 18 -7.88 -1.60 2.98
CA LEU A 18 -7.88 -0.66 4.09
C LEU A 18 -9.24 0.02 4.16
N ALA A 19 -10.13 -0.47 5.03
CA ALA A 19 -11.42 0.17 5.28
C ALA A 19 -11.24 1.61 5.81
N ALA A 20 -12.27 2.45 5.68
CA ALA A 20 -12.27 3.80 6.23
C ALA A 20 -11.99 3.78 7.75
N GLY A 21 -10.95 4.49 8.19
CA GLY A 21 -10.44 4.46 9.57
C GLY A 21 -9.47 3.33 9.90
N GLY A 22 -9.24 2.40 8.97
CA GLY A 22 -8.15 1.42 9.04
C GLY A 22 -6.82 2.04 8.60
N GLY A 23 -5.71 1.52 9.13
CA GLY A 23 -4.37 2.01 8.84
C GLY A 23 -3.38 0.89 8.54
N LEU A 24 -2.50 1.09 7.56
CA LEU A 24 -1.31 0.26 7.34
C LEU A 24 -0.09 1.15 7.48
N THR A 25 0.85 0.76 8.33
CA THR A 25 2.16 1.40 8.43
C THR A 25 3.21 0.41 8.00
N THR A 26 3.97 0.73 6.95
CA THR A 26 5.11 -0.10 6.54
C THR A 26 6.35 0.38 7.28
N ALA A 27 7.08 -0.55 7.90
CA ALA A 27 8.36 -0.27 8.58
C ALA A 27 9.58 -0.81 7.80
N GLY A 28 9.34 -1.44 6.65
CA GLY A 28 10.33 -2.00 5.74
C GLY A 28 9.70 -2.26 4.36
N ASP A 29 10.40 -2.98 3.50
CA ASP A 29 9.91 -3.30 2.16
C ASP A 29 8.74 -4.28 2.24
N PHE A 30 7.70 -3.99 1.46
CA PHE A 30 6.47 -4.74 1.48
C PHE A 30 5.89 -4.84 0.08
N THR A 31 5.45 -6.02 -0.34
CA THR A 31 4.79 -6.20 -1.64
C THR A 31 3.33 -6.57 -1.45
N ILE A 32 2.44 -5.94 -2.20
CA ILE A 32 1.01 -6.23 -2.25
C ILE A 32 0.61 -6.48 -3.71
N GLY A 33 -0.23 -7.49 -3.95
CA GLY A 33 -0.91 -7.70 -5.22
C GLY A 33 -1.90 -6.56 -5.45
N SER A 34 -3.10 -6.60 -4.88
CA SER A 34 -4.05 -5.48 -5.03
C SER A 34 -4.17 -4.61 -3.78
N LEU A 35 -4.16 -3.28 -3.93
CA LEU A 35 -4.41 -2.33 -2.83
C LEU A 35 -5.76 -1.65 -3.03
N THR A 36 -6.68 -1.83 -2.08
CA THR A 36 -8.01 -1.19 -2.13
C THR A 36 -8.41 -0.54 -0.82
N GLY A 37 -9.41 0.34 -0.89
CA GLY A 37 -10.08 0.91 0.27
C GLY A 37 -9.82 2.40 0.47
N ALA A 38 -10.31 2.94 1.59
CA ALA A 38 -10.33 4.36 1.94
C ALA A 38 -9.63 4.66 3.29
N GLY A 39 -8.74 3.78 3.73
CA GLY A 39 -7.99 3.92 4.98
C GLY A 39 -6.75 4.81 4.86
N GLN A 40 -5.88 4.75 5.86
CA GLN A 40 -4.61 5.47 5.92
C GLN A 40 -3.44 4.54 5.61
N LEU A 41 -2.59 4.90 4.66
CA LEU A 41 -1.36 4.18 4.36
C LEU A 41 -0.18 5.08 4.70
N ASN A 42 0.64 4.65 5.68
CA ASN A 42 1.79 5.39 6.16
C ASN A 42 3.08 4.67 5.77
N LEU A 43 3.85 5.26 4.86
CA LEU A 43 5.12 4.71 4.41
C LEU A 43 6.27 5.31 5.23
N SER A 44 6.90 4.47 6.06
CA SER A 44 8.11 4.86 6.79
C SER A 44 9.25 5.18 5.82
N ASN A 45 10.10 6.13 6.18
CA ASN A 45 11.24 6.58 5.37
C ASN A 45 12.24 5.46 4.98
N ALA A 46 12.19 4.31 5.66
CA ALA A 46 13.06 3.15 5.39
C ALA A 46 12.37 2.00 4.63
N GLY A 47 11.09 2.12 4.26
CA GLY A 47 10.35 1.06 3.59
C GLY A 47 9.80 1.46 2.23
N ARG A 48 9.86 0.54 1.26
CA ARG A 48 9.15 0.65 -0.02
C ARG A 48 7.90 -0.22 -0.03
N LEU A 49 6.78 0.35 -0.47
CA LEU A 49 5.59 -0.42 -0.76
C LEU A 49 5.51 -0.69 -2.26
N SER A 50 5.67 -1.95 -2.64
CA SER A 50 5.42 -2.44 -3.98
C SER A 50 3.96 -2.85 -4.13
N VAL A 51 3.21 -2.31 -5.10
CA VAL A 51 1.81 -2.70 -5.36
C VAL A 51 1.63 -3.28 -6.77
N ALA A 52 0.54 -4.00 -7.01
CA ALA A 52 0.17 -4.68 -8.27
C ALA A 52 1.08 -5.82 -8.71
N GLY A 53 1.66 -6.54 -7.75
CA GLY A 53 2.37 -7.80 -7.98
C GLY A 53 1.51 -8.93 -8.59
N ASN A 54 0.18 -8.76 -8.69
CA ASN A 54 -0.75 -9.70 -9.30
C ASN A 54 -1.25 -9.29 -10.69
N ASN A 55 -0.72 -8.20 -11.26
CA ASN A 55 -1.14 -7.64 -12.56
C ASN A 55 -2.62 -7.24 -12.64
N LEU A 56 -3.29 -7.05 -11.50
CA LEU A 56 -4.68 -6.61 -11.45
C LEU A 56 -4.78 -5.13 -11.10
N ASP A 57 -5.91 -4.53 -11.50
CA ASP A 57 -6.23 -3.16 -11.16
C ASP A 57 -6.53 -3.01 -9.67
N SER A 58 -6.14 -1.87 -9.11
CA SER A 58 -6.20 -1.53 -7.70
C SER A 58 -6.69 -0.11 -7.54
N LEU A 59 -7.71 0.10 -6.69
CA LEU A 59 -8.29 1.41 -6.41
C LEU A 59 -8.14 1.74 -4.94
N PHE A 60 -7.24 2.68 -4.63
CA PHE A 60 -7.05 3.20 -3.29
C PHE A 60 -7.60 4.63 -3.19
N ALA A 61 -8.75 4.75 -2.54
CA ALA A 61 -9.43 6.01 -2.24
C ALA A 61 -9.04 6.57 -0.86
N GLY A 62 -7.97 6.04 -0.25
CA GLY A 62 -7.52 6.40 1.08
C GLY A 62 -6.52 7.54 1.11
N SER A 63 -5.99 7.83 2.30
CA SER A 63 -4.88 8.78 2.43
C SER A 63 -3.55 8.05 2.39
N LEU A 64 -2.69 8.41 1.44
CA LEU A 64 -1.30 7.95 1.39
C LEU A 64 -0.41 9.04 2.00
N ALA A 65 0.28 8.73 3.09
CA ALA A 65 1.16 9.64 3.81
C ALA A 65 2.52 9.00 4.09
N GLY A 66 3.50 9.82 4.45
CA GLY A 66 4.84 9.39 4.84
C GLY A 66 5.92 9.76 3.82
N ASN A 67 7.14 9.29 4.12
CA ASN A 67 8.35 9.59 3.37
C ASN A 67 8.97 8.32 2.73
N GLY A 68 8.32 7.16 2.87
CA GLY A 68 8.72 5.94 2.18
C GLY A 68 8.29 5.91 0.72
N GLY A 69 8.95 5.06 -0.07
CA GLY A 69 8.70 4.94 -1.51
C GLY A 69 7.48 4.07 -1.83
N LEU A 70 6.78 4.41 -2.91
CA LEU A 70 5.74 3.57 -3.51
C LEU A 70 6.23 3.14 -4.89
N ASP A 71 6.35 1.84 -5.10
CA ASP A 71 6.74 1.26 -6.39
C ASP A 71 5.54 0.50 -6.98
N LYS A 72 5.25 0.72 -8.25
CA LYS A 72 4.17 0.03 -8.94
C LYS A 72 4.74 -1.12 -9.78
N PHE A 73 4.56 -2.34 -9.32
CA PHE A 73 4.93 -3.56 -10.06
C PHE A 73 3.76 -4.08 -10.90
N GLY A 74 4.06 -4.79 -11.98
CA GLY A 74 3.05 -5.44 -12.83
C GLY A 74 2.26 -4.51 -13.77
N ALA A 75 1.50 -5.12 -14.68
CA ALA A 75 0.79 -4.42 -15.76
C ALA A 75 -0.57 -3.81 -15.35
N GLY A 76 -1.08 -4.13 -14.16
CA GLY A 76 -2.36 -3.59 -13.68
C GLY A 76 -2.31 -2.09 -13.41
N VAL A 77 -3.46 -1.46 -13.22
CA VAL A 77 -3.57 -0.03 -12.90
C VAL A 77 -3.60 0.17 -11.39
N LEU A 78 -2.84 1.15 -10.88
CA LEU A 78 -3.06 1.67 -9.52
C LEU A 78 -3.72 3.04 -9.63
N GLU A 79 -4.98 3.11 -9.23
CA GLU A 79 -5.74 4.35 -9.16
C GLU A 79 -5.73 4.87 -7.72
N LEU A 80 -5.14 6.05 -7.52
CA LEU A 80 -5.14 6.77 -6.25
C LEU A 80 -6.18 7.89 -6.32
N SER A 81 -7.42 7.60 -5.92
CA SER A 81 -8.51 8.59 -5.95
C SER A 81 -8.66 9.37 -4.64
N GLY A 82 -7.87 9.02 -3.62
CA GLY A 82 -7.84 9.70 -2.33
C GLY A 82 -6.70 10.71 -2.17
N THR A 83 -6.46 11.14 -0.93
CA THR A 83 -5.46 12.18 -0.62
C THR A 83 -4.05 11.60 -0.56
N SER A 84 -3.15 12.03 -1.44
CA SER A 84 -1.75 11.57 -1.42
C SER A 84 -0.83 12.71 -0.97
N THR A 85 -0.31 12.63 0.25
CA THR A 85 0.68 13.57 0.83
C THR A 85 2.09 12.97 0.93
N ASN A 86 2.33 11.86 0.23
CA ASN A 86 3.65 11.24 0.17
C ASN A 86 4.67 12.24 -0.42
N SER A 87 5.74 12.51 0.33
CA SER A 87 6.77 13.47 -0.08
C SER A 87 7.99 12.80 -0.74
N ALA A 88 7.93 11.49 -0.97
CA ALA A 88 9.01 10.70 -1.55
C ALA A 88 8.79 10.45 -3.05
N SER A 89 9.82 9.90 -3.70
CA SER A 89 9.76 9.55 -5.12
C SER A 89 8.85 8.33 -5.32
N THR A 90 7.82 8.47 -6.15
CA THR A 90 7.12 7.35 -6.76
C THR A 90 7.93 6.88 -7.97
N THR A 91 8.23 5.60 -8.09
CA THR A 91 8.99 5.03 -9.23
C THR A 91 8.25 3.93 -9.94
#